data_AF-A0A483JJP6-F1
#
_entry.id   AF-A0A483JJP6-F1
#
_cell.length_a   1.000
_cell.length_b   1.000
_cell.length_c   1.000
_cell.angle_alpha   90.00
_cell.angle_beta   90.00
_cell.angle_gamma   90.00
#
_symmetry.space_group_name_H-M   'P 1'
#
loop_
_entity.id
_entity.type
_entity.pdbx_description
1 polymer ?
#
loop_
_entity_poly.entity_id
_entity_poly.type
_entity_poly.pdbx_seq_one_letter_code
_entity_poly.pdbx_strand_id
1 'polypeptide(L)'
;MTDLILSAPVLIYFFSSSGYIYILASFLSCMFLSLDVYAIYYDACLRSKVNTIINIFGLIFSLGIRWAIAFFKYPAEWLFVPIVLTSFVPFLCRFIFFQLYEGAVKLTKKKKGLYTKHLLSSGSAFVLTSISVALYTRMSIFLLGYLQGKDVVGIFSIAATLATSWSFILYAFITSSLPSIFSEKDKLLAEKKTANLNVLIIMMSFGVIFLAIILAKKFILYFYGVEYTDAFYPLVILCFSTMLSALGAIAARYIAYFSGYSFLSKKTLVVTMLSVILNYLFIYKWGMLGAAVSTLLVELFSLTILNYFFARGVVYKLHKRTVVYGIKFKFK
;
A
#
# COMPACT_ATOMS: atom_id res chain seq x y z
N MET A 1 23.07 0.09 9.30
CA MET A 1 23.65 -1.04 10.07
C MET A 1 22.56 -1.89 10.68
N THR A 2 21.52 -1.31 11.30
CA THR A 2 20.33 -2.02 11.80
C THR A 2 19.58 -2.79 10.71
N ASP A 3 19.38 -2.18 9.54
CA ASP A 3 18.64 -2.82 8.43
C ASP A 3 19.38 -4.03 7.85
N LEU A 4 20.72 -3.99 7.86
CA LEU A 4 21.58 -5.08 7.41
C LEU A 4 21.48 -6.30 8.33
N ILE A 5 21.37 -6.06 9.64
CA ILE A 5 21.27 -7.11 10.66
C ILE A 5 19.88 -7.75 10.64
N LEU A 6 18.82 -6.96 10.42
CA LEU A 6 17.43 -7.45 10.41
C LEU A 6 17.08 -8.26 9.15
N SER A 7 17.75 -7.99 8.03
CA SER A 7 17.48 -8.62 6.73
C SER A 7 18.41 -9.78 6.37
N ALA A 8 19.57 -9.89 7.04
CA ALA A 8 20.50 -10.99 6.85
C ALA A 8 19.87 -12.40 6.99
N PRO A 9 18.96 -12.68 7.95
CA PRO A 9 18.31 -13.99 8.05
C PRO A 9 17.49 -14.36 6.81
N VAL A 10 16.86 -13.37 6.17
CA VAL A 10 16.05 -13.57 4.96
C VAL A 10 16.94 -13.88 3.76
N LEU A 11 18.08 -13.20 3.63
CA LEU A 11 19.06 -13.47 2.58
C LEU A 11 19.67 -14.87 2.70
N ILE A 12 19.95 -15.31 3.93
CA ILE A 12 20.50 -16.64 4.20
C ILE A 12 19.47 -17.73 3.89
N TYR A 13 18.21 -17.55 4.31
CA TYR A 13 17.15 -18.53 4.08
C TYR A 13 16.88 -18.78 2.58
N PHE A 14 16.98 -17.75 1.74
CA PHE A 14 16.68 -17.87 0.31
C PHE A 14 17.92 -18.08 -0.59
N PHE A 15 19.10 -18.33 -0.02
CA PHE A 15 20.35 -18.46 -0.76
C PHE A 15 20.33 -19.58 -1.82
N SER A 16 19.52 -20.63 -1.61
CA SER A 16 19.39 -21.78 -2.52
C SER A 16 18.26 -21.66 -3.56
N SER A 17 17.52 -20.55 -3.60
CA SER A 17 16.37 -20.39 -4.50
C SER A 17 16.80 -19.81 -5.85
N SER A 18 16.16 -20.27 -6.94
CA SER A 18 16.35 -19.70 -8.30
C SER A 18 16.05 -18.20 -8.40
N GLY A 19 15.41 -17.61 -7.38
CA GLY A 19 15.15 -16.18 -7.28
C GLY A 19 16.12 -15.38 -6.41
N TYR A 20 17.23 -15.95 -5.94
CA TYR A 20 18.15 -15.29 -5.00
C TYR A 20 18.66 -13.93 -5.50
N ILE A 21 18.99 -13.82 -6.79
CA ILE A 21 19.50 -12.58 -7.40
C ILE A 21 18.49 -11.43 -7.24
N TYR A 22 17.19 -11.70 -7.40
CA TYR A 22 16.14 -10.70 -7.23
C TYR A 22 15.95 -10.28 -5.76
N ILE A 23 16.15 -11.21 -4.83
CA ILE A 23 16.09 -10.94 -3.39
C ILE A 23 17.27 -10.05 -2.98
N LEU A 24 18.46 -10.35 -3.48
CA LEU A 24 19.67 -9.54 -3.25
C LEU A 24 19.52 -8.14 -3.86
N ALA A 25 18.99 -8.03 -5.07
CA ALA A 25 18.70 -6.73 -5.68
C ALA A 25 17.63 -5.94 -4.91
N SER A 26 16.58 -6.60 -4.45
CA SER A 26 15.54 -5.96 -3.62
C SER A 26 16.11 -5.48 -2.28
N PHE A 27 17.01 -6.27 -1.68
CA PHE A 27 17.73 -5.89 -0.47
C PHE A 27 18.58 -4.64 -0.68
N LEU A 28 19.41 -4.61 -1.73
CA LEU A 28 20.20 -3.43 -2.09
C LEU A 28 19.31 -2.20 -2.34
N SER A 29 18.20 -2.38 -3.06
CA SER A 29 17.22 -1.33 -3.32
C SER A 29 16.64 -0.76 -2.02
N CYS A 30 16.23 -1.63 -1.09
CA CYS A 30 15.72 -1.24 0.23
C CYS A 30 16.78 -0.53 1.07
N MET A 31 18.05 -0.93 0.98
CA MET A 31 19.14 -0.21 1.65
C MET A 31 19.25 1.22 1.14
N PHE A 32 19.23 1.45 -0.17
CA PHE A 32 19.26 2.81 -0.72
C PHE A 32 18.03 3.62 -0.31
N LEU A 33 16.84 3.00 -0.30
CA LEU A 33 15.62 3.64 0.17
C LEU A 33 15.71 4.08 1.65
N SER A 34 16.32 3.26 2.51
CA SER A 34 16.52 3.57 3.92
C SER A 34 17.57 4.68 4.13
N LEU A 35 18.62 4.69 3.30
CA LEU A 35 19.64 5.74 3.31
C LEU A 35 19.12 7.09 2.80
N ASP A 36 18.03 7.09 2.05
CA ASP A 36 17.43 8.27 1.44
C ASP A 36 16.63 9.13 2.45
N VAL A 37 17.29 9.51 3.54
CA VAL A 37 16.78 10.48 4.53
C VAL A 37 16.57 11.87 3.88
N TYR A 38 17.22 12.12 2.75
CA TYR A 38 17.10 13.36 1.99
C TYR A 38 15.69 13.56 1.44
N ALA A 39 15.00 12.51 1.02
CA ALA A 39 13.60 12.60 0.60
C ALA A 39 12.72 13.19 1.71
N ILE A 40 12.88 12.69 2.94
CA ILE A 40 12.15 13.17 4.13
C ILE A 40 12.53 14.63 4.44
N TYR A 41 13.80 14.98 4.32
CA TYR A 41 14.27 16.36 4.53
C TYR A 41 13.60 17.33 3.55
N TYR A 42 13.59 17.03 2.25
CA TYR A 42 12.96 17.91 1.26
C TYR A 42 11.45 18.03 1.45
N ASP A 43 10.78 16.95 1.84
CA ASP A 43 9.35 16.98 2.16
C ASP A 43 9.07 17.84 3.41
N ALA A 44 9.89 17.72 4.45
CA ALA A 44 9.79 18.54 5.66
C ALA A 44 10.05 20.04 5.39
N CYS A 45 10.91 20.36 4.42
CA CYS A 45 11.19 21.72 3.97
C CYS A 45 10.21 22.26 2.92
N LEU A 46 9.08 21.57 2.65
CA LEU A 46 8.07 21.94 1.65
C LEU A 46 8.61 22.01 0.20
N ARG A 47 9.73 21.34 -0.09
CA ARG A 47 10.36 21.25 -1.42
C ARG A 47 10.05 19.91 -2.12
N SER A 48 8.84 19.38 -1.92
CA SER A 48 8.41 18.09 -2.48
C SER A 48 8.44 18.04 -4.02
N LYS A 49 8.42 19.18 -4.73
CA LYS A 49 8.63 19.23 -6.18
C LYS A 49 9.98 18.65 -6.61
N VAL A 50 11.04 18.90 -5.85
CA VAL A 50 12.38 18.33 -6.11
C VAL A 50 12.34 16.81 -5.97
N ASN A 51 11.64 16.33 -4.94
CA ASN A 51 11.44 14.90 -4.69
C ASN A 51 10.72 14.23 -5.88
N THR A 52 9.66 14.85 -6.39
CA THR A 52 8.88 14.35 -7.54
C THR A 52 9.72 14.30 -8.83
N ILE A 53 10.46 15.35 -9.17
CA ILE A 53 11.29 15.39 -10.39
C ILE A 53 12.35 14.28 -10.35
N ILE A 54 13.04 14.14 -9.22
CA ILE A 54 14.07 13.11 -9.05
C ILE A 54 13.46 11.69 -9.15
N ASN A 55 12.29 11.46 -8.55
CA ASN A 55 11.59 10.16 -8.66
C ASN A 55 11.19 9.85 -10.11
N ILE A 56 10.65 10.83 -10.83
CA ILE A 56 10.27 10.66 -12.24
C ILE A 56 11.51 10.32 -13.09
N PHE A 57 12.61 11.05 -12.88
CA PHE A 57 13.87 10.78 -13.57
C PHE A 57 14.39 9.36 -13.30
N GLY A 58 14.45 8.95 -12.03
CA GLY A 58 14.88 7.59 -11.66
C GLY A 58 13.96 6.50 -12.23
N LEU A 59 12.65 6.75 -12.27
CA LEU A 59 11.67 5.85 -12.86
C LEU A 59 11.87 5.70 -14.38
N ILE A 60 11.99 6.81 -15.11
CA ILE A 60 12.24 6.81 -16.56
C ILE A 60 13.53 6.07 -16.88
N PHE A 61 14.60 6.34 -16.14
CA PHE A 61 15.88 5.68 -16.31
C PHE A 61 15.78 4.16 -16.09
N SER A 62 15.12 3.73 -15.01
CA SER A 62 14.90 2.32 -14.73
C SER A 62 14.03 1.64 -15.80
N LEU A 63 12.95 2.29 -16.26
CA LEU A 63 12.07 1.74 -17.28
C LEU A 63 12.78 1.64 -18.64
N GLY A 64 13.62 2.62 -18.98
CA GLY A 64 14.46 2.57 -20.18
C GLY A 64 15.37 1.35 -20.20
N ILE A 65 16.00 1.03 -19.06
CA ILE A 65 16.83 -0.17 -18.92
C ILE A 65 16.01 -1.46 -19.00
N ARG A 66 14.82 -1.51 -18.37
CA ARG A 66 13.92 -2.67 -18.49
C ARG A 66 13.52 -2.91 -19.95
N TRP A 67 13.20 -1.84 -20.67
CA TRP A 67 12.86 -1.92 -22.08
C TRP A 67 14.05 -2.40 -22.91
N ALA A 68 15.27 -1.89 -22.66
CA ALA A 68 16.47 -2.35 -23.35
C ALA A 68 16.73 -3.86 -23.13
N ILE A 69 16.64 -4.34 -21.88
CA ILE A 69 16.79 -5.76 -21.55
C ILE A 69 15.80 -6.63 -22.35
N ALA A 70 14.53 -6.21 -22.40
CA ALA A 70 13.50 -6.92 -23.13
C ALA A 70 13.72 -6.87 -24.65
N PHE A 71 14.09 -5.71 -25.19
CA PHE A 71 14.33 -5.51 -26.63
C PHE A 71 15.50 -6.35 -27.15
N PHE A 72 16.60 -6.38 -26.40
CA PHE A 72 17.78 -7.19 -26.73
C PHE A 72 17.62 -8.68 -26.33
N LYS A 73 16.47 -9.08 -25.77
CA LYS A 73 16.18 -10.44 -25.29
C LYS A 73 17.25 -10.99 -24.33
N TYR A 74 17.79 -10.14 -23.46
CA TYR A 74 18.70 -10.59 -22.43
C TYR A 74 18.00 -11.55 -21.45
N PRO A 75 18.75 -12.46 -20.79
CA PRO A 75 18.20 -13.34 -19.77
C PRO A 75 17.45 -12.56 -18.69
N ALA A 76 16.33 -13.10 -18.23
CA ALA A 76 15.46 -12.44 -17.23
C ALA A 76 16.19 -12.06 -15.94
N GLU A 77 17.28 -12.78 -15.60
CA GLU A 77 18.15 -12.49 -14.47
C GLU A 77 18.61 -11.03 -14.44
N TRP A 78 18.89 -10.42 -15.61
CA TRP A 78 19.32 -9.02 -15.74
C TRP A 78 18.33 -7.99 -15.21
N LEU A 79 17.06 -8.38 -14.97
CA LEU A 79 16.07 -7.51 -14.31
C LEU A 79 16.45 -7.12 -12.88
N PHE A 80 17.45 -7.75 -12.27
CA PHE A 80 18.03 -7.30 -11.02
C PHE A 80 18.60 -5.87 -11.10
N VAL A 81 19.18 -5.48 -12.25
CA VAL A 81 19.79 -4.16 -12.45
C VAL A 81 18.76 -3.03 -12.33
N PRO A 82 17.65 -3.02 -13.11
CA PRO A 82 16.66 -1.97 -12.97
C PRO A 82 16.00 -1.97 -11.59
N ILE A 83 15.87 -3.10 -10.89
CA ILE A 83 15.38 -3.13 -9.50
C ILE A 83 16.23 -2.23 -8.62
N VAL A 84 17.55 -2.43 -8.59
CA VAL A 84 18.47 -1.61 -7.78
C VAL A 84 18.44 -0.14 -8.21
N LEU A 85 18.44 0.11 -9.52
CA LEU A 85 18.49 1.47 -10.07
C LEU A 85 17.25 2.31 -9.72
N THR A 86 16.07 1.70 -9.54
CA THR A 86 14.87 2.45 -9.14
C THR A 86 15.04 3.22 -7.84
N SER A 87 15.81 2.70 -6.87
CA SER A 87 16.10 3.39 -5.60
C SER A 87 17.46 4.09 -5.62
N PHE A 88 18.46 3.50 -6.28
CA PHE A 88 19.82 4.05 -6.29
C PHE A 88 19.90 5.41 -7.00
N VAL A 89 19.27 5.57 -8.17
CA VAL A 89 19.33 6.82 -8.93
C VAL A 89 18.69 7.98 -8.16
N PRO A 90 17.46 7.85 -7.61
CA PRO A 90 16.89 8.90 -6.76
C PRO A 90 17.75 9.25 -5.55
N PHE A 91 18.27 8.24 -4.85
CA PHE A 91 19.16 8.43 -3.71
C PHE A 91 20.41 9.24 -4.10
N LEU A 92 21.08 8.84 -5.18
CA LEU A 92 22.30 9.51 -5.64
C LEU A 92 22.03 10.96 -6.07
N CYS A 93 20.96 11.19 -6.83
CA CYS A 93 20.55 12.54 -7.21
C CYS A 93 20.28 13.41 -5.97
N ARG A 94 19.50 12.92 -5.00
CA ARG A 94 19.20 13.68 -3.76
C ARG A 94 20.44 13.93 -2.92
N PHE A 95 21.33 12.95 -2.81
CA PHE A 95 22.61 13.10 -2.12
C PHE A 95 23.44 14.22 -2.75
N ILE A 96 23.59 14.21 -4.07
CA ILE A 96 24.34 15.25 -4.81
C ILE A 96 23.68 16.62 -4.60
N PHE A 97 22.36 16.74 -4.78
CA PHE A 97 21.63 17.99 -4.56
C PHE A 97 21.78 18.51 -3.13
N PHE A 98 21.74 17.63 -2.12
CA PHE A 98 21.90 18.03 -0.73
C PHE A 98 23.32 18.58 -0.46
N GLN A 99 24.35 17.91 -0.98
CA GLN A 99 25.74 18.36 -0.82
C GLN A 99 26.00 19.69 -1.53
N LEU A 100 25.39 19.92 -2.70
CA LEU A 100 25.59 21.13 -3.50
C LEU A 100 24.91 22.37 -2.90
N TYR A 101 23.70 22.22 -2.33
CA TYR A 101 22.87 23.37 -1.95
C TYR A 101 22.74 23.61 -0.45
N GLU A 102 22.77 22.56 0.38
CA GLU A 102 22.51 22.69 1.83
C GLU A 102 23.77 22.47 2.67
N GLY A 103 24.67 21.59 2.21
CA GLY A 103 25.93 21.29 2.91
C GLY A 103 25.76 20.47 4.20
N ALA A 104 26.83 19.85 4.67
CA ALA A 104 26.80 18.98 5.84
C ALA A 104 26.85 19.78 7.16
N VAL A 105 25.78 19.73 7.95
CA VAL A 105 25.79 20.26 9.32
C VAL A 105 26.63 19.35 10.23
N LYS A 106 27.71 19.88 10.81
CA LYS A 106 28.56 19.14 11.77
C LYS A 106 27.85 19.02 13.13
N LEU A 107 27.40 17.81 13.48
CA LEU A 107 26.81 17.51 14.78
C LEU A 107 27.85 17.03 15.80
N THR A 108 27.79 17.53 17.04
CA THR A 108 28.59 17.03 18.16
C THR A 108 28.18 15.60 18.54
N LYS A 109 29.14 14.74 18.92
CA LYS A 109 28.90 13.33 19.32
C LYS A 109 27.80 13.17 20.38
N LYS A 110 27.73 14.06 21.37
CA LYS A 110 26.71 14.04 22.44
C LYS A 110 25.29 14.29 21.91
N LYS A 111 25.12 15.28 21.03
CA LYS A 111 23.83 15.58 20.37
C LYS A 111 23.42 14.43 19.45
N LYS A 112 24.36 13.85 18.71
CA LYS A 112 24.11 12.68 17.85
C LYS A 112 23.48 11.52 18.64
N GLY A 113 24.06 11.14 19.78
CA GLY A 113 23.51 10.06 20.62
C GLY A 113 22.09 10.33 21.15
N LEU A 114 21.83 11.56 21.59
CA LEU A 114 20.49 11.98 22.07
C LEU A 114 19.45 11.89 20.94
N TYR A 115 19.75 12.46 19.77
CA TYR A 115 18.85 12.43 18.61
C TYR A 115 18.65 11.00 18.09
N THR A 116 19.69 10.16 18.07
CA THR A 116 19.56 8.75 17.68
C THR A 116 18.64 7.98 18.63
N LYS A 117 18.78 8.17 19.95
CA LYS A 117 17.89 7.52 20.93
C LYS A 117 16.44 7.99 20.77
N HIS A 118 16.24 9.29 20.57
CA HIS A 118 14.91 9.84 20.33
C HIS A 118 14.29 9.32 19.03
N LEU A 119 15.08 9.26 17.94
CA LEU A 119 14.63 8.77 16.65
C LEU A 119 14.29 7.27 16.68
N LEU A 120 15.08 6.46 17.40
CA LEU A 120 14.79 5.03 17.61
C LEU A 120 13.51 4.84 18.43
N SER A 121 13.35 5.58 19.53
CA SER A 121 12.17 5.48 20.37
C SER A 121 10.90 5.85 19.60
N SER A 122 10.90 7.01 18.93
CA SER A 122 9.75 7.50 18.18
C SER A 122 9.51 6.66 16.91
N GLY A 123 10.57 6.24 16.23
CA GLY A 123 10.50 5.43 15.00
C GLY A 123 10.01 4.00 15.23
N SER A 124 10.29 3.39 16.40
CA SER A 124 9.93 1.99 16.68
C SER A 124 8.43 1.68 16.53
N ALA A 125 7.55 2.60 16.96
CA ALA A 125 6.10 2.47 16.80
C ALA A 125 5.66 2.55 15.33
N PHE A 126 6.31 3.40 14.54
CA PHE A 126 6.07 3.49 13.10
C PHE A 126 6.59 2.25 12.37
N VAL A 127 7.75 1.72 12.74
CA VAL A 127 8.30 0.48 12.17
C VAL A 127 7.33 -0.68 12.38
N LEU A 128 6.81 -0.85 13.60
CA LEU A 128 5.85 -1.92 13.90
C LEU A 128 4.57 -1.78 13.06
N THR A 129 4.07 -0.55 12.91
CA THR A 129 2.89 -0.27 12.10
C THR A 129 3.16 -0.54 10.62
N SER A 130 4.30 -0.09 10.07
CA SER A 130 4.68 -0.30 8.67
C SER A 130 4.90 -1.77 8.34
N ILE A 131 5.57 -2.54 9.21
CA ILE A 131 5.73 -3.99 9.05
C ILE A 131 4.36 -4.68 9.06
N SER A 132 3.48 -4.30 9.99
CA SER A 132 2.13 -4.85 10.06
C SER A 132 1.36 -4.62 8.75
N VAL A 133 1.41 -3.40 8.22
CA VAL A 133 0.78 -3.06 6.92
C VAL A 133 1.37 -3.88 5.77
N ALA A 134 2.69 -3.97 5.68
CA ALA A 134 3.36 -4.73 4.64
C ALA A 134 3.01 -6.22 4.69
N LEU A 135 2.92 -6.79 5.90
CA LEU A 135 2.57 -8.19 6.10
C LEU A 135 1.11 -8.45 5.71
N TYR A 136 0.14 -7.75 6.30
CA TYR A 136 -1.28 -8.10 6.06
C TYR A 136 -1.70 -7.91 4.60
N THR A 137 -1.16 -6.91 3.91
CA THR A 137 -1.48 -6.62 2.50
C THR A 137 -0.93 -7.67 1.53
N ARG A 138 0.15 -8.36 1.91
CA ARG A 138 0.78 -9.41 1.09
C ARG A 138 0.55 -10.81 1.64
N MET A 139 -0.11 -10.95 2.78
CA MET A 139 -0.29 -12.23 3.47
C MET A 139 -1.01 -13.25 2.61
N SER A 140 -2.04 -12.82 1.87
CA SER A 140 -2.81 -13.69 0.98
C SER A 140 -1.94 -14.31 -0.11
N ILE A 141 -1.05 -13.50 -0.72
CA ILE A 141 -0.11 -13.97 -1.76
C ILE A 141 0.94 -14.90 -1.14
N PHE A 142 1.48 -14.54 0.02
CA PHE A 142 2.51 -15.33 0.71
C PHE A 142 2.00 -16.72 1.10
N LEU A 143 0.84 -16.79 1.77
CA LEU A 143 0.23 -18.06 2.18
C LEU A 143 -0.24 -18.90 1.00
N LEU A 144 -0.76 -18.26 -0.06
CA LEU A 144 -1.15 -18.98 -1.27
C LEU A 144 0.07 -19.63 -1.95
N GLY A 145 1.21 -18.93 -2.00
CA GLY A 145 2.45 -19.49 -2.53
C GLY A 145 2.99 -20.65 -1.70
N TYR A 146 2.86 -20.58 -0.38
CA TYR A 146 3.28 -21.65 0.51
C TYR A 146 2.38 -22.90 0.41
N LEU A 147 1.06 -22.72 0.30
CA LEU A 147 0.09 -23.82 0.34
C LEU A 147 -0.26 -24.41 -1.03
N GLN A 148 -0.26 -23.61 -2.10
CA GLN A 148 -0.75 -24.02 -3.43
C GLN A 148 0.29 -23.85 -4.56
N GLY A 149 1.47 -23.30 -4.27
CA GLY A 149 2.55 -23.18 -5.24
C GLY A 149 2.53 -21.89 -6.08
N LYS A 150 3.53 -21.77 -6.96
CA LYS A 150 3.86 -20.52 -7.66
C LYS A 150 2.89 -20.19 -8.81
N ASP A 151 2.34 -21.20 -9.47
CA ASP A 151 1.45 -21.00 -10.63
C ASP A 151 0.15 -20.32 -10.22
N VAL A 152 -0.47 -20.81 -9.14
CA VAL A 152 -1.67 -20.23 -8.52
C VAL A 152 -1.41 -18.79 -8.06
N VAL A 153 -0.20 -18.50 -7.54
CA VAL A 153 0.21 -17.14 -7.18
C VAL A 153 0.29 -16.22 -8.39
N GLY A 154 0.75 -16.71 -9.54
CA GLY A 154 0.77 -15.94 -10.79
C GLY A 154 -0.63 -15.48 -11.20
N ILE A 155 -1.59 -16.41 -11.23
CA ILE A 155 -2.99 -16.14 -11.57
C ILE A 155 -3.62 -15.16 -10.56
N PHE A 156 -3.45 -15.40 -9.25
CA PHE A 156 -3.96 -14.51 -8.22
C PHE A 156 -3.33 -13.11 -8.26
N SER A 157 -2.05 -13.01 -8.61
CA SER A 157 -1.35 -11.73 -8.71
C SER A 157 -1.92 -10.86 -9.83
N ILE A 158 -2.36 -11.46 -10.95
CA ILE A 158 -3.07 -10.75 -12.02
C ILE A 158 -4.41 -10.22 -11.50
N ALA A 159 -5.19 -11.07 -10.83
CA ALA A 159 -6.45 -10.67 -10.22
C ALA A 159 -6.25 -9.50 -9.23
N ALA A 160 -5.28 -9.59 -8.33
CA ALA A 160 -5.00 -8.55 -7.35
C ALA A 160 -4.50 -7.24 -8.02
N THR A 161 -3.67 -7.33 -9.04
CA THR A 161 -3.14 -6.16 -9.76
C THR A 161 -4.26 -5.42 -10.49
N LEU A 162 -5.09 -6.15 -11.24
CA LEU A 162 -6.23 -5.56 -11.94
C LEU A 162 -7.26 -4.99 -10.95
N ALA A 163 -7.55 -5.70 -9.86
CA ALA A 163 -8.51 -5.25 -8.84
C ALA A 163 -8.05 -3.99 -8.10
N THR A 164 -6.74 -3.75 -7.96
CA THR A 164 -6.20 -2.55 -7.29
C THR A 164 -5.84 -1.41 -8.25
N SER A 165 -5.76 -1.69 -9.56
CA SER A 165 -5.31 -0.76 -10.59
C SER A 165 -6.10 0.55 -10.67
N TRP A 166 -7.38 0.55 -10.30
CA TRP A 166 -8.25 1.73 -10.33
C TRP A 166 -8.33 2.46 -8.98
N SER A 167 -7.68 1.92 -7.94
CA SER A 167 -7.70 2.51 -6.59
C SER A 167 -7.12 3.93 -6.56
N PHE A 168 -6.16 4.26 -7.45
CA PHE A 168 -5.60 5.60 -7.52
C PHE A 168 -6.65 6.68 -7.80
N ILE A 169 -7.70 6.34 -8.58
CA ILE A 169 -8.82 7.24 -8.87
C ILE A 169 -9.55 7.57 -7.57
N LEU A 170 -9.87 6.53 -6.78
CA LEU A 170 -10.51 6.72 -5.48
C LEU A 170 -9.65 7.57 -4.56
N TYR A 171 -8.35 7.29 -4.48
CA TYR A 171 -7.42 8.05 -3.64
C TYR A 171 -7.27 9.50 -4.09
N ALA A 172 -7.37 9.81 -5.39
CA ALA A 172 -7.39 11.19 -5.88
C ALA A 172 -8.61 11.97 -5.36
N PHE A 173 -9.80 11.37 -5.37
CA PHE A 173 -11.00 11.98 -4.79
C PHE A 173 -10.90 12.14 -3.27
N ILE A 174 -10.36 11.12 -2.58
CA ILE A 174 -10.14 11.20 -1.13
C ILE A 174 -9.20 12.37 -0.81
N THR A 175 -8.01 12.38 -1.39
CA THR A 175 -6.97 13.37 -1.08
C THR A 175 -7.37 14.79 -1.45
N SER A 176 -8.09 14.99 -2.56
CA SER A 176 -8.62 16.30 -2.96
C SER A 176 -9.73 16.82 -2.04
N SER A 177 -10.52 15.92 -1.43
CA SER A 177 -11.66 16.31 -0.59
C SER A 177 -11.29 16.50 0.89
N LEU A 178 -10.22 15.87 1.37
CA LEU A 178 -9.80 15.92 2.77
C LEU A 178 -9.54 17.35 3.31
N PRO A 179 -8.85 18.26 2.60
CA PRO A 179 -8.63 19.63 3.08
C PRO A 179 -9.94 20.38 3.35
N SER A 180 -10.94 20.23 2.47
CA SER A 180 -12.27 20.86 2.60
C SER A 180 -13.10 20.30 3.76
N ILE A 181 -12.85 19.06 4.15
CA ILE A 181 -13.46 18.42 5.32
C ILE A 181 -12.79 18.93 6.61
N PHE A 182 -11.46 18.98 6.63
CA PHE A 182 -10.70 19.33 7.84
C PHE A 182 -10.61 20.83 8.12
N SER A 183 -10.84 21.69 7.11
CA SER A 183 -10.96 23.14 7.33
C SER A 183 -12.28 23.56 7.94
N GLU A 184 -13.27 22.66 8.00
CA GLU A 184 -14.62 22.94 8.47
C GLU A 184 -14.68 22.97 10.00
N LYS A 185 -15.12 24.10 10.56
CA LYS A 185 -15.22 24.27 12.03
C LYS A 185 -16.46 23.59 12.60
N ASP A 186 -17.52 23.48 11.81
CA ASP A 186 -18.75 22.78 12.21
C ASP A 186 -18.59 21.27 11.99
N LYS A 187 -18.61 20.54 13.11
CA LYS A 187 -18.52 19.07 13.13
C LYS A 187 -19.63 18.40 12.32
N LEU A 188 -20.85 18.95 12.31
CA LEU A 188 -21.96 18.35 11.56
C LEU A 188 -21.77 18.49 10.05
N LEU A 189 -21.23 19.62 9.62
CA LEU A 189 -20.96 19.93 8.23
C LEU A 189 -19.74 19.12 7.71
N ALA A 190 -18.70 18.96 8.53
CA ALA A 190 -17.57 18.07 8.27
C ALA A 190 -18.01 16.60 8.13
N GLU A 191 -18.88 16.12 9.04
CA GLU A 191 -19.46 14.78 8.96
C GLU A 191 -20.28 14.59 7.68
N LYS A 192 -21.09 15.58 7.28
CA LYS A 192 -21.88 15.53 6.04
C LYS A 192 -21.00 15.46 4.79
N LYS A 193 -19.96 16.30 4.71
CA LYS A 193 -18.98 16.26 3.60
C LYS A 193 -18.29 14.89 3.52
N THR A 194 -17.91 14.33 4.67
CA THR A 194 -17.28 13.00 4.75
C THR A 194 -18.25 11.89 4.30
N ALA A 195 -19.51 11.94 4.72
CA ALA A 195 -20.54 10.99 4.29
C ALA A 195 -20.80 11.07 2.77
N ASN A 196 -20.85 12.27 2.19
CA ASN A 196 -21.00 12.45 0.75
C ASN A 196 -19.81 11.88 -0.03
N LEU A 197 -18.58 12.06 0.49
CA LEU A 197 -17.38 11.46 -0.09
C LEU A 197 -17.45 9.92 -0.08
N ASN A 198 -17.92 9.32 1.02
CA ASN A 198 -18.13 7.86 1.09
C ASN A 198 -19.14 7.39 0.02
N VAL A 199 -20.28 8.08 -0.12
CA VAL A 199 -21.30 7.74 -1.14
C VAL A 199 -20.72 7.84 -2.55
N LEU A 200 -19.96 8.90 -2.84
CA LEU A 200 -19.30 9.09 -4.13
C LEU A 200 -18.37 7.91 -4.47
N ILE A 201 -17.56 7.47 -3.51
CA ILE A 201 -16.62 6.35 -3.69
C ILE A 201 -17.36 5.04 -3.88
N ILE A 202 -18.44 4.80 -3.12
CA ILE A 202 -19.29 3.62 -3.28
C ILE A 202 -19.87 3.59 -4.70
N MET A 203 -20.40 4.71 -5.17
CA MET A 203 -20.99 4.82 -6.51
C MET A 203 -19.96 4.56 -7.62
N MET A 204 -18.77 5.18 -7.54
CA MET A 204 -17.68 4.93 -8.49
C MET A 204 -17.24 3.46 -8.46
N SER A 205 -17.11 2.89 -7.26
CA SER A 205 -16.69 1.50 -7.08
C SER A 205 -17.70 0.51 -7.66
N PHE A 206 -18.99 0.75 -7.47
CA PHE A 206 -20.03 -0.08 -8.11
C PHE A 206 -19.97 -0.02 -9.63
N GLY A 207 -19.70 1.16 -10.22
CA GLY A 207 -19.48 1.29 -11.65
C GLY A 207 -18.32 0.42 -12.15
N VAL A 208 -17.19 0.44 -11.43
CA VAL A 208 -16.01 -0.38 -11.78
C VAL A 208 -16.29 -1.88 -11.57
N ILE A 209 -16.94 -2.26 -10.47
CA ILE A 209 -17.29 -3.67 -10.19
C ILE A 209 -18.24 -4.19 -11.27
N PHE A 210 -19.22 -3.41 -11.68
CA PHE A 210 -20.15 -3.77 -12.77
C PHE A 210 -19.41 -3.98 -14.09
N LEU A 211 -18.50 -3.07 -14.45
CA LEU A 211 -17.63 -3.23 -15.62
C LEU A 211 -16.74 -4.47 -15.51
N ALA A 212 -16.19 -4.75 -14.33
CA ALA A 212 -15.36 -5.94 -14.10
C ALA A 212 -16.16 -7.24 -14.32
N ILE A 213 -17.39 -7.31 -13.82
CA ILE A 213 -18.24 -8.51 -14.00
C ILE A 213 -18.50 -8.79 -15.49
N ILE A 214 -18.71 -7.76 -16.29
CA ILE A 214 -19.07 -7.90 -17.71
C ILE A 214 -17.84 -8.07 -18.61
N LEU A 215 -16.79 -7.27 -18.40
CA LEU A 215 -15.66 -7.18 -19.33
C LEU A 215 -14.43 -8.00 -18.88
N ALA A 216 -14.26 -8.26 -17.58
CA ALA A 216 -12.96 -8.76 -17.12
C ALA A 216 -12.61 -10.15 -17.64
N LYS A 217 -13.59 -11.04 -17.81
CA LYS A 217 -13.32 -12.38 -18.37
C LYS A 217 -12.76 -12.30 -19.79
N LYS A 218 -13.34 -11.43 -20.64
CA LYS A 218 -12.85 -11.19 -22.00
C LYS A 218 -11.49 -10.50 -22.01
N PHE A 219 -11.30 -9.53 -21.11
CA PHE A 219 -10.04 -8.81 -20.96
C PHE A 219 -8.90 -9.76 -20.56
N ILE A 220 -9.11 -10.60 -19.55
CA ILE A 220 -8.11 -11.57 -19.08
C ILE A 220 -7.77 -12.56 -20.21
N LEU A 221 -8.79 -13.10 -20.89
CA LEU A 221 -8.58 -14.03 -22.00
C LEU A 221 -7.75 -13.41 -23.14
N TYR A 222 -7.99 -12.14 -23.49
CA TYR A 222 -7.31 -11.48 -24.59
C TYR A 222 -5.86 -11.09 -24.26
N PHE A 223 -5.60 -10.55 -23.06
CA PHE A 223 -4.28 -10.03 -22.68
C PHE A 223 -3.36 -11.06 -22.03
N TYR A 224 -3.93 -12.03 -21.29
CA TYR A 224 -3.15 -13.00 -20.51
C TYR A 224 -3.28 -14.42 -21.07
N GLY A 225 -4.41 -14.77 -21.69
CA GLY A 225 -4.66 -16.09 -22.28
C GLY A 225 -5.58 -16.97 -21.43
N VAL A 226 -5.82 -18.20 -21.92
CA VAL A 226 -6.78 -19.14 -21.34
C VAL A 226 -6.35 -19.62 -19.95
N GLU A 227 -5.06 -19.81 -19.73
CA GLU A 227 -4.50 -20.31 -18.46
C GLU A 227 -4.79 -19.37 -17.27
N TYR A 228 -5.11 -18.09 -17.54
CA TYR A 228 -5.37 -17.09 -16.52
C TYR A 228 -6.86 -16.83 -16.30
N THR A 229 -7.78 -17.53 -16.98
CA THR A 229 -9.22 -17.24 -16.85
C THR A 229 -9.75 -17.44 -15.44
N ASP A 230 -9.09 -18.29 -14.64
CA ASP A 230 -9.43 -18.53 -13.23
C ASP A 230 -9.21 -17.30 -12.35
N ALA A 231 -8.45 -16.29 -12.81
CA ALA A 231 -8.30 -15.00 -12.14
C ALA A 231 -9.62 -14.20 -12.08
N PHE A 232 -10.62 -14.54 -12.90
CA PHE A 232 -11.88 -13.79 -13.00
C PHE A 232 -12.64 -13.70 -11.66
N TYR A 233 -12.86 -14.82 -10.98
CA TYR A 233 -13.64 -14.82 -9.74
C TYR A 233 -12.90 -14.11 -8.58
N PRO A 234 -11.60 -14.37 -8.32
CA PRO A 234 -10.82 -13.61 -7.36
C PRO A 234 -10.80 -12.11 -7.67
N LEU A 235 -10.69 -11.71 -8.94
CA LEU A 235 -10.69 -10.32 -9.36
C LEU A 235 -11.97 -9.61 -8.89
N VAL A 236 -13.14 -10.16 -9.19
CA VAL A 236 -14.42 -9.53 -8.83
C VAL A 236 -14.53 -9.35 -7.32
N ILE A 237 -14.14 -10.37 -6.54
CA ILE A 237 -14.14 -10.31 -5.07
C ILE A 237 -13.14 -9.24 -4.56
N LEU A 238 -11.95 -9.18 -5.16
CA LEU A 238 -10.93 -8.20 -4.78
C LEU A 238 -11.30 -6.76 -5.18
N CYS A 239 -12.14 -6.56 -6.19
CA CYS A 239 -12.70 -5.23 -6.47
C CYS A 239 -13.57 -4.73 -5.31
N PHE A 240 -14.38 -5.59 -4.70
CA PHE A 240 -15.09 -5.23 -3.46
C PHE A 240 -14.14 -4.95 -2.31
N SER A 241 -13.07 -5.74 -2.17
CA SER A 241 -12.03 -5.49 -1.15
C SER A 241 -11.37 -4.12 -1.35
N THR A 242 -11.10 -3.73 -2.60
CA THR A 242 -10.52 -2.42 -2.94
C THR A 242 -11.46 -1.26 -2.59
N MET A 243 -12.77 -1.42 -2.83
CA MET A 243 -13.78 -0.46 -2.38
C MET A 243 -13.78 -0.30 -0.85
N LEU A 244 -13.79 -1.42 -0.12
CA LEU A 244 -13.76 -1.40 1.35
C LEU A 244 -12.47 -0.77 1.89
N SER A 245 -11.34 -1.06 1.25
CA SER A 245 -10.04 -0.47 1.58
C SER A 245 -10.07 1.06 1.45
N ALA A 246 -10.65 1.59 0.38
CA ALA A 246 -10.76 3.03 0.15
C ALA A 246 -11.67 3.73 1.19
N LEU A 247 -12.80 3.11 1.54
CA LEU A 247 -13.64 3.58 2.64
C LEU A 247 -12.90 3.50 3.99
N GLY A 248 -12.10 2.45 4.18
CA GLY A 248 -11.26 2.27 5.35
C GLY A 248 -10.23 3.37 5.49
N ALA A 249 -9.65 3.82 4.36
CA ALA A 249 -8.73 4.94 4.31
C ALA A 249 -9.39 6.26 4.72
N ILE A 250 -10.63 6.53 4.30
CA ILE A 250 -11.39 7.72 4.78
C ILE A 250 -11.59 7.65 6.28
N ALA A 251 -12.08 6.51 6.79
CA ALA A 251 -12.29 6.33 8.22
C ALA A 251 -10.99 6.52 9.01
N ALA A 252 -9.88 5.96 8.54
CA ALA A 252 -8.56 6.13 9.16
C ALA A 252 -8.10 7.60 9.19
N ARG A 253 -8.29 8.35 8.11
CA ARG A 253 -7.97 9.78 8.04
C ARG A 253 -8.88 10.61 8.95
N TYR A 254 -10.15 10.27 9.02
CA TYR A 254 -11.10 10.89 9.93
C TYR A 254 -10.77 10.62 11.41
N ILE A 255 -10.35 9.39 11.75
CA ILE A 255 -9.83 9.04 13.10
C ILE A 255 -8.57 9.85 13.42
N ALA A 256 -7.65 9.96 12.46
CA ALA A 256 -6.40 10.72 12.62
C ALA A 256 -6.66 12.22 12.87
N TYR A 257 -7.72 12.78 12.28
CA TYR A 257 -8.17 14.16 12.55
C TYR A 257 -8.53 14.39 14.03
N PHE A 258 -9.06 13.36 14.72
CA PHE A 258 -9.33 13.40 16.17
C PHE A 258 -8.14 12.91 17.01
N SER A 259 -6.91 13.00 16.51
CA SER A 259 -5.68 12.56 17.19
C SER A 259 -5.66 11.06 17.57
N GLY A 260 -6.40 10.23 16.83
CA GLY A 260 -6.55 8.79 17.09
C GLY A 260 -5.38 7.89 16.66
N TYR A 261 -4.17 8.41 16.48
CA TYR A 261 -3.04 7.65 15.91
C TYR A 261 -2.66 6.39 16.72
N SER A 262 -2.69 6.48 18.06
CA SER A 262 -2.41 5.33 18.93
C SER A 262 -3.45 4.22 18.77
N PHE A 263 -4.73 4.60 18.62
CA PHE A 263 -5.80 3.65 18.32
C PHE A 263 -5.57 2.99 16.96
N LEU A 264 -5.24 3.77 15.94
CA LEU A 264 -5.04 3.26 14.59
C LEU A 264 -3.88 2.26 14.52
N SER A 265 -2.78 2.52 15.22
CA SER A 265 -1.63 1.61 15.29
C SER A 265 -1.99 0.27 15.97
N LYS A 266 -2.65 0.30 17.13
CA LYS A 266 -3.16 -0.91 17.79
C LYS A 266 -4.15 -1.67 16.91
N LYS A 267 -5.04 -0.95 16.21
CA LYS A 267 -6.00 -1.53 15.28
C LYS A 267 -5.29 -2.30 14.16
N THR A 268 -4.27 -1.70 13.53
CA THR A 268 -3.53 -2.31 12.44
C THR A 268 -2.86 -3.61 12.84
N LEU A 269 -2.35 -3.71 14.07
CA LEU A 269 -1.80 -4.96 14.62
C LEU A 269 -2.88 -6.06 14.71
N VAL A 270 -4.06 -5.73 15.24
CA VAL A 270 -5.19 -6.67 15.33
C VAL A 270 -5.66 -7.10 13.94
N VAL A 271 -5.77 -6.17 12.99
CA VAL A 271 -6.10 -6.46 11.57
C VAL A 271 -5.08 -7.43 10.97
N THR A 272 -3.79 -7.24 11.28
CA THR A 272 -2.73 -8.10 10.77
C THR A 272 -2.84 -9.52 11.32
N MET A 273 -3.05 -9.68 12.62
CA MET A 273 -3.29 -11.00 13.23
C MET A 273 -4.53 -11.68 12.64
N LEU A 274 -5.63 -10.93 12.50
CA LEU A 274 -6.86 -11.43 11.89
C LEU A 274 -6.63 -11.85 10.42
N SER A 275 -5.84 -11.08 9.67
CA SER A 275 -5.48 -11.39 8.29
C SER A 275 -4.72 -12.71 8.18
N VAL A 276 -3.73 -12.94 9.04
CA VAL A 276 -2.98 -14.20 9.08
C VAL A 276 -3.92 -15.39 9.32
N ILE A 277 -4.79 -15.28 10.33
CA ILE A 277 -5.71 -16.36 10.73
C ILE A 277 -6.72 -16.64 9.61
N LEU A 278 -7.40 -15.60 9.10
CA LEU A 278 -8.42 -15.76 8.06
C LEU A 278 -7.82 -16.28 6.75
N ASN A 279 -6.67 -15.76 6.33
CA ASN A 279 -6.01 -16.25 5.13
C ASN A 279 -5.61 -17.72 5.27
N TYR A 280 -5.01 -18.12 6.39
CA TYR A 280 -4.63 -19.52 6.60
C TYR A 280 -5.84 -20.45 6.52
N LEU A 281 -6.92 -20.14 7.25
CA LEU A 281 -8.12 -20.98 7.29
C LEU A 281 -8.84 -21.07 5.93
N PHE A 282 -8.97 -19.95 5.22
CA PHE A 282 -9.74 -19.90 3.98
C PHE A 282 -8.92 -20.42 2.79
N ILE A 283 -7.62 -20.16 2.73
CA ILE A 283 -6.76 -20.71 1.68
C ILE A 283 -6.67 -22.23 1.83
N TYR A 284 -6.57 -22.74 3.05
CA TYR A 284 -6.57 -24.19 3.28
C TYR A 284 -7.85 -24.88 2.77
N LYS A 285 -9.02 -24.22 2.89
CA LYS A 285 -10.31 -24.80 2.46
C LYS A 285 -10.69 -24.52 1.00
N TRP A 286 -10.39 -23.33 0.49
CA TRP A 286 -10.90 -22.81 -0.79
C TRP A 286 -9.81 -22.28 -1.73
N GLY A 287 -8.53 -22.46 -1.39
CA GLY A 287 -7.40 -22.08 -2.23
C GLY A 287 -7.42 -20.60 -2.64
N MET A 288 -7.27 -20.35 -3.94
CA MET A 288 -7.25 -19.00 -4.54
C MET A 288 -8.50 -18.17 -4.24
N LEU A 289 -9.69 -18.77 -4.28
CA LEU A 289 -10.93 -18.08 -3.91
C LEU A 289 -10.95 -17.76 -2.42
N GLY A 290 -10.42 -18.67 -1.60
CA GLY A 290 -10.22 -18.45 -0.17
C GLY A 290 -9.38 -17.22 0.13
N ALA A 291 -8.28 -17.02 -0.61
CA ALA A 291 -7.42 -15.84 -0.51
C ALA A 291 -8.15 -14.52 -0.86
N ALA A 292 -9.06 -14.53 -1.83
CA ALA A 292 -9.83 -13.35 -2.20
C ALA A 292 -10.88 -13.03 -1.12
N VAL A 293 -11.60 -14.04 -0.63
CA VAL A 293 -12.65 -13.88 0.39
C VAL A 293 -12.05 -13.48 1.74
N SER A 294 -10.93 -14.06 2.15
CA SER A 294 -10.22 -13.65 3.37
C SER A 294 -9.83 -12.17 3.30
N THR A 295 -9.28 -11.72 2.16
CA THR A 295 -8.88 -10.32 1.96
C THR A 295 -10.09 -9.38 2.02
N LEU A 296 -11.23 -9.77 1.43
CA LEU A 296 -12.48 -9.03 1.55
C LEU A 296 -12.96 -8.92 3.00
N LEU A 297 -12.94 -10.04 3.74
CA LEU A 297 -13.36 -10.07 5.14
C LEU A 297 -12.45 -9.23 6.03
N VAL A 298 -11.13 -9.30 5.85
CA VAL A 298 -10.16 -8.48 6.58
C VAL A 298 -10.45 -6.99 6.38
N GLU A 299 -10.70 -6.57 5.15
CA GLU A 299 -11.06 -5.17 4.86
C GLU A 299 -12.42 -4.78 5.45
N LEU A 300 -13.40 -5.70 5.43
CA LEU A 300 -14.69 -5.48 6.07
C LEU A 300 -14.55 -5.28 7.60
N PHE A 301 -13.80 -6.15 8.28
CA PHE A 301 -13.51 -6.04 9.71
C PHE A 301 -12.72 -4.77 10.03
N SER A 302 -11.75 -4.42 9.18
CA SER A 302 -10.93 -3.21 9.30
C SER A 302 -11.76 -1.93 9.17
N LEU A 303 -12.76 -1.92 8.28
CA LEU A 303 -13.67 -0.79 8.04
C LEU A 303 -14.74 -0.64 9.12
N THR A 304 -15.31 -1.74 9.60
CA THR A 304 -16.52 -1.74 10.43
C THR A 304 -16.18 -1.95 11.90
N ILE A 305 -16.13 -3.21 12.34
CA ILE A 305 -16.05 -3.65 13.73
C ILE A 305 -14.89 -3.00 14.45
N LEU A 306 -13.70 -3.00 13.84
CA LEU A 306 -12.51 -2.49 14.49
C LEU A 306 -12.47 -0.95 14.56
N ASN A 307 -13.19 -0.24 13.69
CA ASN A 307 -13.28 1.21 13.77
C ASN A 307 -14.37 1.69 14.76
N TYR A 308 -15.37 0.86 15.07
CA TYR A 308 -16.47 1.24 15.97
C TYR A 308 -16.06 1.39 17.43
N PHE A 309 -14.96 0.75 17.83
CA PHE A 309 -14.38 0.92 19.17
C PHE A 309 -13.73 2.30 19.38
N PHE A 310 -13.56 3.11 18.33
CA PHE A 310 -12.96 4.44 18.46
C PHE A 310 -13.95 5.48 19.01
N ALA A 311 -13.52 6.21 20.04
CA ALA A 311 -14.13 7.44 20.55
C ALA A 311 -15.66 7.37 20.76
N ARG A 312 -16.18 6.31 21.39
CA ARG A 312 -17.63 6.09 21.63
C ARG A 312 -18.46 6.04 20.33
N GLY A 313 -17.94 5.40 19.28
CA GLY A 313 -18.70 5.08 18.06
C GLY A 313 -18.86 6.25 17.09
N VAL A 314 -17.90 7.19 17.04
CA VAL A 314 -17.91 8.30 16.06
C VAL A 314 -17.93 7.77 14.63
N VAL A 315 -17.18 6.71 14.34
CA VAL A 315 -17.17 6.08 13.00
C VAL A 315 -18.50 5.36 12.72
N TYR A 316 -19.14 4.79 13.73
CA TYR A 316 -20.47 4.20 13.58
C TYR A 316 -21.53 5.25 13.22
N LYS A 317 -21.50 6.43 13.85
CA LYS A 317 -22.37 7.56 13.49
C LYS A 317 -22.12 8.02 12.06
N LEU A 318 -20.86 8.07 11.63
CA LEU A 318 -20.49 8.40 10.26
C LEU A 318 -21.03 7.38 9.25
N HIS A 319 -20.89 6.08 9.51
CA HIS A 319 -21.43 5.03 8.64
C HIS A 319 -22.96 5.07 8.57
N LYS A 320 -23.63 5.26 9.71
CA LYS A 320 -25.10 5.45 9.75
C LYS A 320 -25.54 6.65 8.91
N ARG A 321 -24.83 7.77 9.01
CA ARG A 321 -25.10 8.96 8.18
C ARG A 321 -24.80 8.72 6.70
N THR A 322 -23.76 7.97 6.38
CA THR A 322 -23.43 7.58 5.00
C THR A 322 -24.58 6.81 4.35
N VAL A 323 -25.19 5.87 5.07
CA VAL A 323 -26.38 5.13 4.59
C VAL A 323 -27.57 6.08 4.39
N VAL A 324 -27.84 6.97 5.35
CA VAL A 324 -28.96 7.93 5.28
C VAL A 324 -28.78 8.96 4.15
N TYR A 325 -27.57 9.45 3.94
CA TYR A 325 -27.27 10.42 2.88
C TYR A 325 -27.14 9.76 1.51
N GLY A 326 -26.73 8.49 1.43
CA GLY A 326 -26.80 7.70 0.20
C GLY A 326 -28.22 7.59 -0.35
N ILE A 327 -29.22 7.47 0.54
CA ILE A 327 -30.65 7.47 0.18
C ILE A 327 -31.13 8.87 -0.25
N LYS A 328 -30.53 9.94 0.29
CA LYS A 328 -30.88 11.35 0.01
C LYS A 328 -29.98 12.01 -1.04
N PHE A 329 -29.13 11.27 -1.74
CA PHE A 329 -28.19 11.82 -2.72
C PHE A 329 -28.96 12.29 -3.97
N LYS A 330 -29.59 13.46 -3.87
CA LYS A 330 -30.12 14.19 -5.01
C LYS A 330 -28.92 14.68 -5.80
N PHE A 331 -28.79 14.18 -7.03
CA PHE A 331 -28.01 14.84 -8.08
C PHE A 331 -28.39 16.31 -8.08
N LYS A 332 -27.40 17.17 -7.82
CA LYS A 332 -27.52 18.61 -7.99
C LYS A 332 -26.42 19.06 -8.92
#